data_AF-A0A1E1W5V9-F1
#
_entry.id   AF-A0A1E1W5V9-F1
#
_cell.length_a   1.000
_cell.length_b   1.000
_cell.length_c   1.000
_cell.angle_alpha   90.00
_cell.angle_beta   90.00
_cell.angle_gamma   90.00
#
_symmetry.space_group_name_H-M   'P 1'
#
loop_
_entity.id
_entity.type
_entity.pdbx_description
1 polymer ?
#
loop_
_entity_poly.entity_id
_entity_poly.type
_entity_poly.pdbx_seq_one_letter_code
_entity_poly.pdbx_strand_id
1 'polypeptide(L)'
;QNPNAPQNLTADEYTFLDELKNIFEPIESTTETISGEEYVTLSLIIPLIKGMLLHFAELERGSMSDFARTVLENMKTSVTTRLKPYENRFPCIISTLLNLHFKKTRTDAEIERAIQYVQKEHSAYL
;
A
#
# COMPACT_ATOMS: atom_id res chain seq x y z
N GLN A 1 3.18 -41.01 -21.24
CA GLN A 1 3.64 -39.73 -20.64
C GLN A 1 4.19 -38.86 -21.77
N ASN A 2 3.84 -37.57 -21.83
CA ASN A 2 4.29 -36.66 -22.89
C ASN A 2 5.76 -36.26 -22.61
N PRO A 3 6.73 -36.56 -23.49
CA PRO A 3 8.14 -36.23 -23.26
C PRO A 3 8.43 -34.71 -23.22
N ASN A 4 7.47 -33.88 -23.61
CA ASN A 4 7.55 -32.42 -23.55
C ASN A 4 6.83 -31.83 -22.33
N ALA A 5 6.36 -32.65 -21.40
CA ALA A 5 5.71 -32.14 -20.19
C ALA A 5 6.76 -31.44 -19.29
N PRO A 6 6.51 -30.22 -18.80
CA PRO A 6 7.39 -29.57 -17.85
C PRO A 6 7.48 -30.39 -16.56
N GLN A 7 8.63 -30.27 -15.89
CA GLN A 7 8.84 -30.92 -14.59
C GLN A 7 7.88 -30.34 -13.56
N ASN A 8 7.32 -31.19 -12.70
CA ASN A 8 6.50 -30.74 -11.58
C ASN A 8 7.32 -29.90 -10.61
N LEU A 9 6.66 -28.94 -9.97
CA LEU A 9 7.26 -28.15 -8.91
C LEU A 9 7.62 -29.03 -7.71
N THR A 10 8.73 -28.69 -7.08
CA THR A 10 9.19 -29.23 -5.81
C THR A 10 8.40 -28.65 -4.64
N ALA A 11 8.46 -29.29 -3.46
CA ALA A 11 7.79 -28.80 -2.26
C ALA A 11 8.29 -27.40 -1.83
N ASP A 12 9.58 -27.12 -2.03
CA ASP A 12 10.18 -25.82 -1.73
C ASP A 12 9.65 -24.75 -2.69
N GLU A 13 9.51 -25.07 -3.98
CA GLU A 13 8.91 -24.15 -4.96
C GLU A 13 7.44 -23.86 -4.66
N TYR A 14 6.66 -24.84 -4.19
CA TYR A 14 5.30 -24.59 -3.73
C TYR A 14 5.24 -23.68 -2.51
N THR A 15 6.09 -23.95 -1.51
CA THR A 15 6.19 -23.11 -0.30
C THR A 15 6.54 -21.67 -0.67
N PHE A 16 7.49 -21.51 -1.58
CA PHE A 16 7.89 -20.20 -2.08
C PHE A 16 6.75 -19.47 -2.83
N LEU A 17 5.97 -20.16 -3.66
CA LEU A 17 4.81 -19.56 -4.33
C LEU A 17 3.76 -19.07 -3.33
N ASP A 18 3.54 -19.80 -2.23
CA ASP A 18 2.64 -19.37 -1.15
C ASP A 18 3.19 -18.13 -0.42
N GLU A 19 4.50 -18.06 -0.17
CA GLU A 19 5.14 -16.85 0.38
C GLU A 19 4.96 -15.64 -0.55
N LEU A 20 5.19 -15.81 -1.86
CA LEU A 20 4.98 -14.75 -2.85
C LEU A 20 3.53 -14.28 -2.87
N LYS A 21 2.57 -15.19 -2.82
CA LYS A 21 1.15 -14.86 -2.77
C LYS A 21 0.84 -13.94 -1.60
N ASN A 22 1.37 -14.25 -0.41
CA ASN A 22 1.17 -13.42 0.78
C ASN A 22 1.83 -12.04 0.66
N ILE A 23 2.97 -11.94 -0.03
CA ILE A 23 3.66 -10.67 -0.29
C ILE A 23 2.88 -9.81 -1.29
N PHE A 24 2.26 -10.40 -2.31
CA PHE A 24 1.57 -9.67 -3.38
C PHE A 24 0.09 -9.39 -3.11
N GLU A 25 -0.55 -10.13 -2.20
CA GLU A 25 -1.95 -9.92 -1.78
C GLU A 25 -2.31 -8.45 -1.45
N PRO A 26 -1.53 -7.68 -0.66
CA PRO A 26 -1.87 -6.29 -0.38
C PRO A 26 -1.72 -5.38 -1.62
N ILE A 27 -0.90 -5.76 -2.61
CA ILE A 27 -0.77 -5.03 -3.87
C ILE A 27 -2.00 -5.26 -4.73
N GLU A 28 -2.43 -6.51 -4.89
CA GLU A 28 -3.63 -6.90 -5.63
C GLU A 28 -4.86 -6.17 -5.07
N SER A 29 -5.11 -6.32 -3.76
CA SER A 29 -6.22 -5.66 -3.06
C SER A 29 -6.19 -4.14 -3.20
N THR A 30 -5.00 -3.53 -3.11
CA THR A 30 -4.84 -2.08 -3.32
C THR A 30 -5.15 -1.66 -4.75
N THR A 31 -4.70 -2.43 -5.74
CA THR A 31 -4.96 -2.16 -7.16
C THR A 31 -6.45 -2.29 -7.48
N GLU A 32 -7.11 -3.34 -7.02
CA GLU A 32 -8.56 -3.52 -7.20
C GLU A 32 -9.34 -2.36 -6.57
N THR A 33 -8.95 -1.95 -5.36
CA THR A 33 -9.60 -0.86 -4.63
C THR A 33 -9.41 0.49 -5.33
N ILE A 34 -8.21 0.80 -5.84
CA ILE A 34 -7.95 2.11 -6.44
C ILE A 34 -8.47 2.23 -7.87
N SER A 35 -8.68 1.09 -8.55
CA SER A 35 -9.29 1.01 -9.87
C SER A 35 -10.81 1.04 -9.85
N GLY A 36 -11.44 1.15 -8.67
CA GLY A 36 -12.89 1.32 -8.56
C GLY A 36 -13.37 2.65 -9.14
N GLU A 37 -14.48 2.60 -9.89
CA GLU A 37 -15.10 3.79 -10.52
C GLU A 37 -16.35 4.27 -9.77
N GLU A 38 -16.93 3.42 -8.91
CA GLU A 38 -18.21 3.69 -8.22
C GLU A 38 -18.06 4.49 -6.91
N TYR A 39 -16.83 4.80 -6.49
CA TYR A 39 -16.56 5.50 -5.23
C TYR A 39 -15.31 6.37 -5.30
N VAL A 40 -15.13 7.27 -4.32
CA VAL A 40 -14.00 8.20 -4.27
C VAL A 40 -12.72 7.48 -3.82
N THR A 41 -11.86 7.16 -4.79
CA THR A 41 -10.59 6.45 -4.55
C THR A 41 -9.48 7.34 -4.00
N LEU A 42 -9.49 8.64 -4.30
CA LEU A 42 -8.44 9.58 -3.85
C LEU A 42 -8.28 9.60 -2.32
N SER A 43 -9.39 9.45 -1.60
CA SER A 43 -9.43 9.41 -0.13
C SER A 43 -8.90 8.12 0.49
N LEU A 44 -8.67 7.09 -0.33
CA LEU A 44 -8.20 5.77 0.09
C LEU A 44 -6.68 5.62 -0.07
N ILE A 45 -6.04 6.49 -0.86
CA ILE A 45 -4.60 6.38 -1.17
C ILE A 45 -3.74 6.31 0.09
N ILE A 46 -3.93 7.24 1.04
CA ILE A 46 -3.13 7.27 2.28
C ILE A 46 -3.40 6.02 3.14
N PRO A 47 -4.67 5.66 3.45
CA PRO A 47 -4.97 4.41 4.14
C PRO A 47 -4.37 3.16 3.49
N LEU A 48 -4.42 3.05 2.16
CA LEU A 48 -3.92 1.88 1.42
C LEU A 48 -2.40 1.79 1.51
N ILE A 49 -1.67 2.91 1.37
CA ILE A 49 -0.21 2.93 1.56
C ILE A 49 0.17 2.48 2.96
N LYS A 50 -0.50 3.02 3.99
CA LYS A 50 -0.28 2.62 5.38
C LYS A 50 -0.59 1.14 5.60
N GLY A 51 -1.71 0.65 5.04
CA GLY A 51 -2.12 -0.74 5.11
C GLY A 51 -1.08 -1.69 4.50
N MET A 52 -0.59 -1.40 3.29
CA MET A 52 0.47 -2.19 2.65
C MET A 52 1.74 -2.25 3.51
N LEU A 53 2.20 -1.10 4.04
CA LEU A 53 3.40 -1.07 4.87
C LEU A 53 3.23 -1.82 6.20
N LEU A 54 2.04 -1.78 6.80
CA LEU A 54 1.71 -2.55 7.99
C LEU A 54 1.70 -4.06 7.70
N HIS A 55 1.09 -4.48 6.60
CA HIS A 55 1.09 -5.88 6.15
C HIS A 55 2.52 -6.40 5.93
N PHE A 56 3.36 -5.61 5.27
CA PHE A 56 4.77 -5.97 5.09
C PHE A 56 5.52 -6.10 6.42
N ALA A 57 5.24 -5.21 7.39
CA ALA A 57 5.82 -5.31 8.73
C ALA A 57 5.27 -6.51 9.55
N GLU A 58 4.08 -7.01 9.22
CA GLU A 58 3.55 -8.28 9.76
C GLU A 58 4.28 -9.48 9.18
N LEU A 59 4.46 -9.51 7.85
CA LEU A 59 5.20 -10.58 7.18
C LEU A 59 6.64 -10.66 7.69
N GLU A 60 7.33 -9.53 7.89
CA GLU A 60 8.70 -9.50 8.43
C GLU A 60 8.86 -10.14 9.82
N ARG A 61 7.80 -10.15 10.62
CA ARG A 61 7.80 -10.81 11.93
C ARG A 61 7.64 -12.33 11.83
N GLY A 62 7.19 -12.82 10.67
CA GLY A 62 7.04 -14.24 10.38
C GLY A 62 8.34 -14.92 9.93
N SER A 63 8.29 -16.25 9.88
CA SER A 63 9.34 -17.03 9.23
C SER A 63 9.09 -17.06 7.72
N MET A 64 10.12 -16.82 6.92
CA MET A 64 10.08 -16.87 5.47
C MET A 64 11.45 -17.28 4.92
N SER A 65 11.47 -17.82 3.71
CA SER A 65 12.71 -18.09 2.98
C SER A 65 13.54 -16.80 2.74
N ASP A 66 14.86 -16.95 2.63
CA ASP A 66 15.76 -15.81 2.34
C ASP A 66 15.42 -15.13 1.00
N PHE A 67 14.95 -15.93 0.03
CA PHE A 67 14.52 -15.41 -1.25
C PHE A 67 13.23 -14.59 -1.11
N ALA A 68 12.19 -15.10 -0.41
CA ALA A 68 10.97 -14.35 -0.16
C ALA A 68 11.24 -13.06 0.62
N ARG A 69 12.18 -13.08 1.58
CA ARG A 69 12.62 -11.88 2.30
C ARG A 69 13.20 -10.83 1.36
N THR A 70 14.01 -11.25 0.39
CA THR A 70 14.57 -10.34 -0.63
C THR A 70 13.46 -9.70 -1.47
N VAL A 71 12.43 -10.47 -1.84
CA VAL A 71 11.27 -9.94 -2.57
C VAL A 71 10.48 -8.94 -1.72
N LEU A 72 10.25 -9.26 -0.45
CA LEU A 72 9.55 -8.37 0.49
C LEU A 72 10.28 -7.04 0.66
N GLU A 73 11.60 -7.05 0.84
CA GLU A 73 12.40 -5.82 0.96
C GLU A 73 12.37 -4.97 -0.30
N ASN A 74 12.45 -5.61 -1.47
CA ASN A 74 12.30 -4.92 -2.76
C ASN A 74 10.91 -4.30 -2.91
N MET A 75 9.87 -4.96 -2.41
CA MET A 75 8.50 -4.43 -2.41
C MET A 75 8.30 -3.29 -1.40
N LYS A 76 8.83 -3.41 -0.18
CA LYS A 76 8.83 -2.31 0.80
C LYS A 76 9.54 -1.08 0.28
N THR A 77 10.72 -1.26 -0.32
CA THR A 77 11.49 -0.19 -0.95
C THR A 77 10.69 0.46 -2.07
N SER A 78 10.06 -0.36 -2.91
CA SER A 78 9.19 0.08 -4.00
C SER A 78 8.01 0.93 -3.53
N VAL A 79 7.25 0.46 -2.53
CA VAL A 79 6.11 1.22 -1.96
C VAL A 79 6.60 2.50 -1.30
N THR A 80 7.71 2.45 -0.57
CA THR A 80 8.28 3.61 0.12
C THR A 80 8.77 4.68 -0.85
N THR A 81 9.42 4.29 -1.95
CA THR A 81 9.99 5.24 -2.91
C THR A 81 8.95 5.77 -3.90
N ARG A 82 7.98 4.95 -4.31
CA ARG A 82 7.04 5.30 -5.37
C ARG A 82 5.67 5.75 -4.87
N LEU A 83 5.16 5.14 -3.78
CA LEU A 83 3.79 5.38 -3.31
C LEU A 83 3.74 6.29 -2.08
N LYS A 84 4.65 6.14 -1.12
CA LYS A 84 4.69 7.00 0.07
C LYS A 84 4.72 8.52 -0.21
N PRO A 85 5.33 9.02 -1.31
CA PRO A 85 5.25 10.45 -1.65
C PRO A 85 3.81 10.97 -1.82
N TYR A 86 2.84 10.12 -2.14
CA TYR A 86 1.42 10.50 -2.24
C TYR A 86 0.81 10.88 -0.89
N GLU A 87 1.35 10.40 0.24
CA GLU A 87 0.90 10.81 1.58
C GLU A 87 1.11 12.31 1.83
N ASN A 88 2.03 12.94 1.10
CA ASN A 88 2.32 14.36 1.22
C ASN A 88 1.60 15.22 0.16
N ARG A 89 0.82 14.61 -0.76
CA ARG A 89 0.10 15.35 -1.80
C ARG A 89 -1.20 15.92 -1.24
N PHE A 90 -1.39 17.23 -1.38
CA PHE A 90 -2.54 17.93 -0.84
C PHE A 90 -3.90 17.32 -1.23
N PRO A 91 -4.17 16.92 -2.50
CA PRO A 91 -5.44 16.30 -2.84
C PRO A 91 -5.68 14.98 -2.10
N CYS A 92 -4.62 14.19 -1.86
CA CYS A 92 -4.71 12.95 -1.09
C CYS A 92 -4.99 13.24 0.39
N ILE A 93 -4.30 14.24 0.97
CA ILE A 93 -4.50 14.65 2.37
C ILE A 93 -5.92 15.15 2.58
N ILE A 94 -6.41 16.09 1.77
CA ILE A 94 -7.74 16.68 1.96
C ILE A 94 -8.86 15.70 1.66
N SER A 95 -8.76 14.91 0.58
CA SER A 95 -9.79 13.89 0.32
C SER A 95 -9.85 12.85 1.43
N THR A 96 -8.69 12.40 1.93
CA THR A 96 -8.63 11.52 3.11
C THR A 96 -9.22 12.22 4.32
N LEU A 97 -8.93 13.53 4.53
CA LEU A 97 -9.43 14.34 5.64
C LEU A 97 -10.96 14.46 5.64
N LEU A 98 -11.54 14.72 4.47
CA LEU A 98 -12.98 14.90 4.29
C LEU A 98 -13.75 13.58 4.35
N ASN A 99 -13.08 12.44 4.14
CA ASN A 99 -13.73 11.14 4.27
C ASN A 99 -14.01 10.81 5.75
N LEU A 100 -15.30 10.70 6.08
CA LEU A 100 -15.81 10.45 7.43
C LEU A 100 -15.35 9.12 8.02
N HIS A 101 -15.08 8.11 7.19
CA HIS A 101 -14.64 6.78 7.63
C HIS A 101 -13.27 6.81 8.30
N PHE A 102 -12.41 7.79 7.95
CA PHE A 102 -11.07 7.94 8.51
C PHE A 102 -10.97 9.02 9.59
N LYS A 103 -12.09 9.51 10.13
CA LYS A 103 -12.10 10.58 11.13
C LYS A 103 -11.45 10.18 12.46
N LYS A 104 -11.41 8.88 12.78
CA LYS A 104 -10.92 8.33 14.06
C LYS A 104 -9.46 7.84 14.03
N THR A 105 -8.84 7.75 12.86
CA THR A 105 -7.52 7.13 12.67
C THR A 105 -6.37 8.15 12.51
N ARG A 106 -6.60 9.42 12.87
CA ARG A 106 -5.68 10.52 12.55
C ARG A 106 -4.93 11.05 13.76
N THR A 107 -3.74 11.57 13.48
CA THR A 107 -2.93 12.32 14.44
C THR A 107 -3.18 13.83 14.30
N ASP A 108 -3.06 14.57 15.39
CA ASP A 108 -3.27 16.03 15.40
C ASP A 108 -2.33 16.75 14.41
N ALA A 109 -1.11 16.24 14.24
CA ALA A 109 -0.13 16.77 13.30
C ALA A 109 -0.57 16.67 11.82
N GLU A 110 -1.29 15.62 11.44
CA GLU A 110 -1.81 15.46 10.07
C GLU A 110 -2.95 16.44 9.79
N ILE A 111 -3.80 16.69 10.80
CA ILE A 111 -4.90 17.65 10.72
C ILE A 111 -4.34 19.08 10.63
N GLU A 112 -3.35 19.41 11.45
CA GLU A 112 -2.73 20.74 11.48
C GLU A 112 -2.04 21.09 10.15
N ARG A 113 -1.33 20.13 9.54
CA ARG A 113 -0.75 20.31 8.19
C ARG A 113 -1.81 20.56 7.13
N ALA A 114 -2.93 19.84 7.19
CA ALA A 114 -4.03 20.05 6.25
C ALA A 114 -4.62 21.46 6.39
N ILE A 115 -4.81 21.94 7.63
CA ILE A 115 -5.30 23.29 7.92
C ILE A 115 -4.32 24.36 7.41
N GLN A 116 -3.03 24.24 7.72
CA GLN A 116 -2.00 25.18 7.27
C GLN A 116 -1.95 25.30 5.74
N TYR A 117 -2.11 24.17 5.04
CA TYR A 117 -2.10 24.18 3.58
C TYR A 117 -3.36 24.80 2.98
N VAL A 118 -4.55 24.51 3.54
CA VAL A 118 -5.80 25.17 3.11
C VAL A 118 -5.72 26.68 3.32
N GLN A 119 -5.16 27.12 4.44
CA GLN A 119 -4.95 28.54 4.73
C GLN A 119 -3.97 29.18 3.73
N LYS A 120 -2.89 28.49 3.39
CA LYS A 120 -1.91 28.94 2.40
C LYS A 120 -2.52 29.07 1.01
N GLU A 121 -3.27 28.07 0.55
CA GLU A 121 -3.97 28.11 -0.75
C GLU A 121 -5.00 29.24 -0.77
N HIS A 122 -5.87 29.36 0.25
CA HIS A 122 -6.84 30.45 0.33
C HIS A 122 -6.20 31.84 0.27
N SER A 123 -5.00 31.99 0.86
CA SER A 123 -4.24 33.24 0.82
C SER A 123 -3.60 33.53 -0.53
N ALA A 124 -3.45 32.54 -1.42
CA ALA A 124 -2.93 32.72 -2.76
C ALA A 124 -4.02 33.13 -3.79
N TYR A 125 -5.30 32.96 -3.44
CA TYR A 125 -6.44 33.37 -4.26
C TYR A 125 -7.02 34.75 -3.88
N LEU A 126 -6.54 35.36 -2.78
CA LEU A 126 -6.87 36.73 -2.35
C LEU A 126 -5.78 37.71 -2.79
#